data_AF-A0A0N0BPT1-F1
#
_entry.id   AF-A0A0N0BPT1-F1
#
_cell.length_a   1.000
_cell.length_b   1.000
_cell.length_c   1.000
_cell.angle_alpha   90.00
_cell.angle_beta   90.00
_cell.angle_gamma   90.00
#
_symmetry.space_group_name_H-M   'P 1'
#
loop_
_entity.id
_entity.type
_entity.pdbx_description
1 polymer ?
#
loop_
_entity_poly.entity_id
_entity_poly.type
_entity_poly.pdbx_seq_one_letter_code
_entity_poly.pdbx_strand_id
1 'polypeptide(L)' 'MLDTLDAAIAEARRKVESGRVYDADNEKVRIKWIRALSYAVNVRRQVQNDRDLAELAEKVERLEEETGLTEGA' A
#
# COMPACT_ATOMS: atom_id res chain seq x y z
N MET A 1 -7.34 2.54 -7.80
CA MET A 1 -7.26 2.27 -6.33
C MET A 1 -5.90 2.64 -5.77
N LEU A 2 -4.79 2.17 -6.35
CA LEU A 2 -3.44 2.59 -5.95
C LEU A 2 -3.25 4.10 -6.03
N ASP A 3 -3.68 4.75 -7.11
CA ASP A 3 -3.58 6.22 -7.25
C ASP A 3 -4.33 6.98 -6.13
N THR A 4 -5.48 6.45 -5.71
CA THR A 4 -6.26 7.02 -4.60
C THR A 4 -5.53 6.88 -3.28
N LEU A 5 -4.89 5.73 -3.04
CA LEU A 5 -4.07 5.50 -1.85
C LEU A 5 -2.81 6.38 -1.87
N ASP A 6 -2.18 6.57 -3.03
CA ASP A 6 -1.03 7.45 -3.20
C ASP A 6 -1.40 8.91 -2.90
N ALA A 7 -2.55 9.39 -3.38
CA ALA A 7 -3.08 10.72 -3.03
C ALA A 7 -3.35 10.85 -1.53
N ALA A 8 -3.95 9.84 -0.90
CA ALA A 8 -4.24 9.84 0.54
C ALA A 8 -2.96 9.85 1.38
N ILE A 9 -1.94 9.08 0.97
CA ILE A 9 -0.61 9.06 1.60
C ILE A 9 0.06 10.42 1.48
N ALA A 10 0.04 11.04 0.30
CA ALA A 10 0.62 12.37 0.09
C ALA A 10 -0.05 13.44 0.98
N GLU A 11 -1.38 13.41 1.08
CA GLU A 11 -2.15 14.31 1.94
C GLU A 11 -1.81 14.10 3.42
N ALA A 12 -1.82 12.84 3.88
CA ALA A 12 -1.53 12.52 5.27
C ALA A 12 -0.09 12.91 5.66
N ARG A 13 0.89 12.68 4.79
CA ARG A 13 2.28 13.15 4.99
C ARG A 13 2.35 14.66 5.16
N ARG A 14 1.71 15.42 4.26
CA ARG A 14 1.66 16.89 4.35
C ARG A 14 1.11 17.34 5.70
N LYS A 15 0.02 16.73 6.19
CA LYS A 15 -0.61 17.07 7.48
C LYS A 15 0.28 16.74 8.68
N VAL A 16 1.05 15.65 8.61
CA VAL A 16 2.03 15.30 9.65
C VAL A 16 3.20 16.30 9.69
N GLU A 17 3.67 16.75 8.53
CA GLU A 17 4.81 17.66 8.39
C GLU A 17 4.43 19.13 8.71
N SER A 18 3.19 19.55 8.46
CA SER A 18 2.76 20.96 8.65
C SER A 18 2.33 21.33 10.08
N GLY A 19 2.28 20.37 11.01
CA GLY A 19 1.77 20.60 12.37
C GLY A 19 2.76 21.39 13.24
N ARG A 20 2.32 22.52 13.84
CA ARG A 20 3.11 23.27 14.82
C ARG A 20 3.17 22.50 16.14
N VAL A 21 4.37 22.14 16.59
CA VAL A 21 4.64 21.26 17.76
C VAL A 21 4.42 21.95 19.12
N TYR A 22 4.10 23.24 19.15
CA TYR A 22 4.00 24.02 20.40
C TYR A 22 2.63 23.93 21.11
N ASP A 23 1.65 23.25 20.51
CA ASP A 23 0.28 23.15 21.02
C ASP A 23 -0.14 21.67 21.14
N ALA A 24 -0.54 21.27 22.35
CA ALA A 24 -0.92 19.90 22.67
C ALA A 24 -2.13 19.41 21.84
N ASP A 25 -3.04 20.29 21.45
CA ASP A 25 -4.19 19.91 20.62
C ASP A 25 -3.77 19.68 19.16
N ASN A 26 -2.81 20.45 18.66
CA ASN A 26 -2.20 20.20 17.36
C ASN A 26 -1.41 18.88 17.35
N GLU A 27 -0.72 18.53 18.45
CA GLU A 27 -0.02 17.24 18.55
C GLU A 27 -1.00 16.06 18.56
N LYS A 28 -2.15 16.16 19.25
CA LYS A 28 -3.20 15.13 19.20
C LYS A 28 -3.71 14.90 17.77
N VAL A 29 -3.92 15.98 17.01
CA VAL A 29 -4.36 15.88 15.60
C VAL A 29 -3.25 15.26 14.75
N ARG A 30 -1.99 15.64 14.96
CA ARG A 30 -0.83 15.08 14.26
C ARG A 30 -0.70 13.58 14.47
N ILE A 31 -0.87 13.09 15.69
CA ILE A 31 -0.85 11.64 15.99
C ILE A 31 -1.94 10.90 15.21
N LYS A 32 -3.15 11.49 15.05
CA LYS A 32 -4.21 10.88 14.22
C LYS A 32 -3.79 10.77 12.76
N TRP A 33 -3.15 11.80 12.21
CA TRP A 33 -2.61 11.77 10.85
C TRP A 33 -1.46 10.77 10.68
N ILE A 34 -0.59 10.61 11.68
CA ILE A 34 0.45 9.57 11.66
C ILE A 34 -0.20 8.19 11.59
N ARG A 35 -1.23 7.91 12.40
CA ARG A 35 -1.96 6.63 12.36
C ARG A 35 -2.64 6.41 11.01
N ALA A 36 -3.29 7.44 10.47
CA ALA A 36 -3.93 7.38 9.15
C ALA A 36 -2.91 7.11 8.04
N LEU A 37 -1.74 7.77 8.10
CA LEU A 37 -0.63 7.56 7.18
C LEU A 37 -0.12 6.11 7.24
N SER A 38 0.19 5.60 8.44
CA SER A 38 0.64 4.23 8.62
C SER A 38 -0.37 3.21 8.07
N TYR A 39 -1.66 3.45 8.31
CA TYR A 39 -2.72 2.60 7.78
C TYR A 39 -2.77 2.64 6.24
N ALA A 40 -2.80 3.84 5.64
CA ALA A 40 -2.86 4.00 4.19
C ALA A 40 -1.66 3.37 3.47
N VAL A 41 -0.44 3.54 4.02
CA VAL A 41 0.78 2.90 3.51
C VAL A 41 0.68 1.38 3.55
N ASN A 42 0.17 0.82 4.65
CA ASN A 42 0.01 -0.63 4.79
C ASN A 42 -0.99 -1.20 3.78
N VAL A 43 -2.14 -0.54 3.61
CA VAL A 43 -3.15 -0.95 2.63
C VAL A 43 -2.60 -0.86 1.21
N ARG A 44 -1.91 0.23 0.84
CA ARG A 44 -1.25 0.35 -0.48
C ARG A 44 -0.31 -0.81 -0.74
N ARG A 45 0.53 -1.16 0.25
CA ARG A 45 1.46 -2.29 0.14
C ARG A 45 0.74 -3.61 -0.08
N GLN A 46 -0.35 -3.87 0.65
CA GLN A 46 -1.14 -5.09 0.47
C GLN A 46 -1.73 -5.18 -0.94
N VAL A 47 -2.35 -4.11 -1.41
CA VAL A 47 -2.96 -4.05 -2.75
C VAL A 47 -1.92 -4.23 -3.85
N GLN A 48 -0.74 -3.63 -3.68
CA GLN A 48 0.37 -3.83 -4.61
C GLN A 48 0.84 -5.29 -4.59
N ASN A 49 1.04 -5.88 -3.42
CA ASN A 49 1.44 -7.28 -3.29
C ASN A 49 0.41 -8.23 -3.90
N ASP A 50 -0.88 -7.99 -3.71
CA ASP A 50 -1.94 -8.83 -4.28
C ASP A 50 -1.94 -8.77 -5.81
N ARG A 51 -1.68 -7.57 -6.38
CA ARG A 51 -1.51 -7.39 -7.82
C ARG A 51 -0.26 -8.11 -8.34
N ASP A 52 0.86 -7.93 -7.66
CA ASP A 52 2.13 -8.57 -8.03
C ASP A 52 2.01 -10.11 -7.95
N LEU A 53 1.29 -10.62 -6.94
CA LEU A 53 1.01 -12.05 -6.79
C LEU A 53 0.15 -12.59 -7.93
N ALA A 54 -0.90 -11.87 -8.32
CA ALA A 54 -1.75 -12.24 -9.44
C ALA A 54 -0.96 -12.28 -10.76
N GLU A 55 -0.11 -11.28 -11.00
CA GLU A 55 0.76 -11.23 -12.19
C GLU A 55 1.79 -12.37 -12.20
N LEU A 56 2.36 -12.71 -11.04
CA LEU A 56 3.28 -13.84 -10.91
C LEU A 56 2.58 -15.17 -11.14
N ALA A 57 1.35 -15.36 -10.61
CA ALA A 57 0.57 -16.57 -10.85
C ALA A 57 0.27 -16.75 -12.34
N GLU A 58 -0.15 -15.70 -13.03
CA GLU A 58 -0.40 -15.73 -14.48
C GLU A 58 0.89 -16.04 -15.28
N LYS A 59 2.04 -15.51 -14.84
CA LYS A 59 3.34 -15.84 -15.45
C LYS A 59 3.71 -17.31 -15.25
N VAL A 60 3.48 -17.86 -14.06
CA VAL A 60 3.76 -19.26 -13.76
C VAL A 60 2.87 -20.17 -14.61
N GLU A 61 1.56 -19.90 -14.67
CA GLU A 61 0.62 -20.68 -15.48
C GLU A 61 1.04 -20.72 -16.95
N ARG A 62 1.37 -19.57 -17.54
CA ARG A 62 1.89 -19.53 -18.93
C ARG A 62 3.18 -20.32 -19.11
N LEU A 63 4.11 -20.24 -18.16
CA LEU A 63 5.36 -20.99 -18.24
C LEU A 63 5.12 -22.50 -18.10
N GLU A 64 4.19 -22.92 -17.24
CA GLU A 64 3.80 -24.32 -17.08
C GLU A 64 3.14 -24.86 -18.36
N GLU A 65 2.28 -24.07 -19.00
CA GLU A 65 1.69 -24.39 -20.32
C GLU A 65 2.77 -24.50 -21.42
N GLU A 66 3.69 -23.53 -21.50
CA GLU A 66 4.77 -23.50 -22.51
C GLU A 66 5.76 -24.68 -22.34
N THR A 67 6.03 -25.07 -21.09
CA THR A 67 6.95 -26.16 -20.76
C THR A 67 6.29 -27.54 -20.73
N GLY A 68 4.96 -27.61 -20.87
CA GLY A 68 4.20 -28.86 -20.81
C GLY A 68 4.26 -29.54 -19.43
N LEU A 69 4.54 -28.79 -18.36
CA LEU A 69 4.68 -29.29 -16.99
C LEU A 69 3.33 -29.62 -16.33
N THR A 70 2.24 -29.70 -17.10
CA THR A 70 0.88 -29.96 -16.62
C THR A 70 0.58 -31.41 -16.23
N GLU A 71 1.57 -32.27 -16.02
CA GLU A 71 1.33 -33.60 -15.42
C GLU A 71 2.34 -33.95 -14.32
N GLY A 72 1.84 -34.00 -13.08
CA GLY A 72 2.43 -34.86 -12.04
C GLY A 72 2.39 -34.36 -10.59
N ALA A 73 1.22 -34.06 -10.01
CA ALA A 73 0.92 -34.23 -8.57
C ALA A 73 -0.58 -34.11 -8.28
#